data_AF-A0AA50KUS8-F1
#
_entry.id   AF-A0AA50KUS8-F1
#
_cell.length_a   1.000
_cell.length_b   1.000
_cell.length_c   1.000
_cell.angle_alpha   90.00
_cell.angle_beta   90.00
_cell.angle_gamma   90.00
#
_symmetry.space_group_name_H-M   'P 1'
#
loop_
_entity.id
_entity.type
_entity.pdbx_description
1 polymer ?
#
loop_
_entity_poly.entity_id
_entity_poly.type
_entity_poly.pdbx_seq_one_letter_code
_entity_poly.pdbx_strand_id
1 'polypeptide(L)'
;MVTIILYLIILFLVNLVLLILGLTIHKRSYMDREKNSPFECGFDPSVHTRAPFSMRFFLLAVIFLIFDVEIILLVPLTMNIMNSNTHWPMSSSMIFLLILLMGLFHEWNQGSLNWMS
;
A
#
# COMPACT_ATOMS: atom_id res chain seq x y z
N MET A 1 -6.33 16.51 20.94
CA MET A 1 -7.41 16.18 20.00
C MET A 1 -7.78 17.37 19.11
N VAL A 2 -8.27 18.49 19.67
CA VAL A 2 -8.62 19.69 18.88
C VAL A 2 -7.45 20.24 18.06
N THR A 3 -6.24 20.29 18.64
CA THR A 3 -5.01 20.72 17.95
C THR A 3 -4.62 19.82 16.77
N ILE A 4 -4.82 18.51 16.90
CA ILE A 4 -4.54 17.52 15.84
C ILE A 4 -5.53 17.70 14.68
N ILE A 5 -6.81 17.90 15.01
CA ILE A 5 -7.85 18.16 14.00
C ILE A 5 -7.56 19.46 13.24
N LEU A 6 -7.17 20.52 13.96
CA LEU A 6 -6.77 21.79 13.35
C LEU A 6 -5.59 21.62 12.38
N TYR A 7 -4.57 20.85 12.77
CA TYR A 7 -3.42 20.58 11.91
C TYR A 7 -3.80 19.84 10.62
N LEU A 8 -4.66 18.81 10.71
CA LEU A 8 -5.15 18.07 9.54
C LEU A 8 -5.94 18.98 8.58
N ILE A 9 -6.79 19.86 9.11
CA ILE A 9 -7.56 20.82 8.31
C ILE A 9 -6.62 21.78 7.58
N ILE A 10 -5.61 22.32 8.27
CA ILE A 10 -4.63 23.22 7.66
C ILE A 10 -3.87 22.52 6.53
N LEU A 11 -3.40 21.29 6.74
CA LEU A 11 -2.71 20.51 5.71
C LEU A 11 -3.58 20.26 4.48
N PHE A 12 -4.85 19.92 4.68
CA PHE A 12 -5.79 19.72 3.60
C PHE A 12 -6.02 21.02 2.80
N LEU A 13 -6.22 22.14 3.49
CA LEU A 13 -6.41 23.45 2.85
C LEU A 13 -5.20 23.88 2.04
N VAL A 14 -3.98 23.67 2.57
CA VAL A 14 -2.74 24.00 1.85
C VAL A 14 -2.63 23.18 0.55
N ASN A 15 -2.90 21.87 0.60
CA ASN A 15 -2.91 21.03 -0.60
C ASN A 15 -3.96 21.48 -1.63
N LEU A 16 -5.15 21.88 -1.15
CA LEU A 16 -6.22 22.37 -2.02
C LEU A 16 -5.84 23.70 -2.70
N VAL A 17 -5.23 24.62 -1.96
CA VAL A 17 -4.71 25.89 -2.52
C VAL A 17 -3.62 25.60 -3.57
N LEU A 18 -2.68 24.69 -3.30
CA LEU A 18 -1.66 24.30 -4.27
C LEU A 18 -2.26 23.69 -5.54
N LEU A 19 -3.31 22.86 -5.41
CA LEU A 19 -4.03 22.30 -6.55
C LEU A 19 -4.73 23.39 -7.37
N ILE A 20 -5.42 24.34 -6.74
CA ILE A 20 -6.06 25.47 -7.43
C ILE A 20 -5.02 26.35 -8.13
N LEU A 21 -3.89 26.65 -7.47
CA LEU A 21 -2.81 27.40 -8.09
C LEU A 21 -2.24 26.65 -9.30
N GLY A 22 -2.01 25.34 -9.19
CA GLY A 22 -1.58 24.51 -10.31
C GLY A 22 -2.55 24.54 -11.50
N LEU A 23 -3.86 24.49 -11.23
CA LEU A 23 -4.89 24.56 -12.27
C LEU A 23 -5.04 25.95 -12.90
N THR A 24 -4.86 27.02 -12.12
CA THR A 24 -5.02 28.41 -12.60
C THR A 24 -3.78 28.92 -13.34
N ILE A 25 -2.57 28.53 -12.90
CA ILE A 25 -1.31 28.86 -13.60
C ILE A 25 -1.18 28.04 -14.89
N HIS A 26 -1.73 26.82 -14.93
CA HIS A 26 -1.71 26.02 -16.14
C HIS A 26 -2.59 26.67 -17.23
N LYS A 27 -1.94 27.23 -18.25
CA LYS A 27 -2.59 27.70 -19.48
C LYS A 27 -3.11 26.49 -20.27
N ARG A 28 -4.26 25.95 -19.85
CA ARG A 28 -4.98 24.92 -20.61
C ARG A 28 -5.43 25.56 -21.92
N SER A 29 -4.82 25.20 -23.04
CA SER A 29 -5.45 25.48 -24.34
C SER A 29 -6.76 24.71 -24.35
N TYR A 30 -7.86 25.42 -24.60
CA TYR A 30 -9.17 24.82 -24.74
C TYR A 30 -9.10 23.82 -25.91
N MET A 31 -9.17 22.53 -25.59
CA MET A 31 -9.39 21.43 -26.54
C MET A 31 -8.51 21.43 -27.79
N ASP A 32 -7.18 21.36 -27.64
CA ASP A 32 -6.34 20.91 -28.76
C ASP A 32 -6.57 19.42 -29.02
N ARG A 33 -7.00 19.08 -30.24
CA ARG A 33 -7.20 17.69 -30.69
C ARG A 33 -5.98 16.81 -30.42
N GLU A 34 -4.79 17.36 -30.64
CA GLU A 34 -3.52 16.66 -30.47
C GLU A 34 -3.23 16.31 -28.99
N LYS A 35 -3.67 17.14 -28.03
CA LYS A 35 -3.57 16.81 -26.59
C LYS A 35 -4.58 15.75 -26.14
N ASN A 36 -5.70 15.65 -26.83
CA ASN A 36 -6.76 14.68 -26.55
C ASN A 36 -6.56 13.36 -27.31
N SER A 37 -5.52 13.25 -28.14
CA SER A 37 -5.19 12.04 -28.91
C SER A 37 -4.18 11.15 -28.16
N PRO A 38 -4.14 9.84 -28.45
CA PRO A 38 -3.16 8.93 -27.86
C PRO A 38 -1.75 9.36 -28.24
N PHE A 39 -0.95 9.73 -27.23
CA PHE A 39 0.44 10.08 -27.44
C PHE A 39 1.23 8.84 -27.89
N GLU A 40 2.12 9.07 -28.85
CA GLU A 40 3.14 8.17 -29.41
C GLU A 40 2.78 7.36 -30.66
N CYS A 41 1.52 7.05 -30.98
CA CYS A 41 1.24 6.29 -32.22
C CYS A 41 -0.09 6.59 -32.95
N GLY A 42 -0.99 7.43 -32.42
CA GLY A 42 -2.23 7.84 -33.12
C GLY A 42 -3.24 6.71 -33.40
N PHE A 43 -2.99 5.50 -32.92
CA PHE A 43 -3.96 4.41 -32.95
C PHE A 43 -4.80 4.44 -31.68
N ASP A 44 -6.11 4.43 -31.84
CA ASP A 44 -7.01 4.15 -30.73
C ASP A 44 -6.69 2.74 -30.19
N PRO A 45 -6.60 2.56 -28.86
CA PRO A 45 -6.34 1.26 -28.28
C PRO A 45 -7.51 0.32 -28.62
N SER A 46 -7.34 -0.49 -29.66
CA SER A 46 -8.24 -1.56 -30.07
C SER A 46 -7.99 -2.84 -29.25
N VAL A 47 -7.52 -2.69 -28.02
CA VAL A 47 -7.21 -3.82 -27.14
C VAL A 47 -8.48 -4.19 -26.38
N HIS A 48 -8.82 -5.48 -26.40
CA HIS A 48 -9.93 -6.02 -25.62
C HIS A 48 -9.77 -5.66 -24.13
N THR A 49 -10.87 -5.26 -23.48
CA THR A 49 -10.90 -4.88 -22.05
C THR A 49 -10.43 -5.97 -21.08
N ARG A 50 -10.27 -7.21 -21.57
CA ARG A 50 -9.73 -8.34 -20.81
C ARG A 50 -8.26 -8.53 -21.17
N ALA A 51 -7.39 -7.76 -20.51
CA ALA A 51 -5.97 -8.08 -20.47
C ALA A 51 -5.73 -9.35 -19.65
N PRO A 52 -4.77 -10.22 -20.02
CA PRO A 52 -4.40 -11.35 -19.19
C PRO A 52 -3.95 -10.85 -17.81
N PHE A 53 -4.60 -11.35 -16.77
CA PHE A 53 -4.30 -10.99 -15.40
C PHE A 53 -3.08 -11.78 -14.92
N SER A 54 -2.09 -11.08 -14.39
CA SER A 54 -0.92 -11.74 -13.81
C SER A 54 -1.27 -12.32 -12.43
N MET A 55 -1.23 -13.65 -12.31
CA MET A 55 -1.41 -14.33 -11.03
C MET A 55 -0.39 -13.92 -9.97
N ARG A 56 0.80 -13.44 -10.38
CA ARG A 56 1.86 -13.00 -9.48
C ARG A 56 1.47 -11.74 -8.68
N PHE A 57 0.91 -10.71 -9.33
CA PHE A 57 0.44 -9.51 -8.63
C PHE A 57 -0.71 -9.82 -7.67
N PHE A 58 -1.56 -10.80 -7.99
CA PHE A 58 -2.60 -11.27 -7.08
C PHE A 58 -2.05 -11.94 -5.84
N LEU A 59 -1.11 -12.87 -6.01
CA LEU A 59 -0.48 -13.55 -4.87
C LEU A 59 0.22 -12.55 -3.95
N LEU A 60 0.91 -11.55 -4.50
CA LEU A 60 1.51 -10.48 -3.70
C LEU A 60 0.47 -9.69 -2.91
N ALA A 61 -0.68 -9.37 -3.51
CA ALA A 61 -1.76 -8.67 -2.81
C ALA A 61 -2.36 -9.49 -1.67
N VAL A 62 -2.54 -10.81 -1.87
CA VAL A 62 -3.03 -11.71 -0.82
C VAL A 62 -2.02 -11.84 0.31
N ILE A 63 -0.74 -12.05 -0.01
CA ILE A 63 0.35 -12.16 0.97
C ILE A 63 0.48 -10.85 1.77
N PHE A 64 0.41 -9.70 1.10
CA PHE A 64 0.43 -8.40 1.77
C PHE A 64 -0.74 -8.24 2.76
N LEU A 65 -1.95 -8.65 2.37
CA LEU A 65 -3.12 -8.59 3.26
C LEU A 65 -2.92 -9.45 4.52
N ILE A 66 -2.39 -10.66 4.36
CA ILE A 66 -2.13 -11.56 5.50
C ILE A 66 -1.06 -10.96 6.42
N PHE A 67 0.07 -10.48 5.86
CA PHE A 67 1.13 -9.85 6.66
C PHE A 67 0.65 -8.59 7.38
N ASP A 68 -0.24 -7.78 6.79
CA ASP A 68 -0.81 -6.61 7.45
C ASP A 68 -1.63 -7.01 8.70
N VAL A 69 -2.43 -8.08 8.59
CA VAL A 69 -3.18 -8.65 9.73
C VAL A 69 -2.24 -9.17 10.82
N GLU A 70 -1.15 -9.83 10.44
CA GLU A 70 -0.14 -10.33 11.40
C GLU A 70 0.55 -9.19 12.16
N ILE A 71 0.87 -8.08 11.48
CA ILE A 71 1.46 -6.89 12.11
C ILE A 71 0.48 -6.25 13.10
N ILE A 72 -0.81 -6.19 12.77
CA ILE A 72 -1.84 -5.68 13.68
C ILE A 72 -1.88 -6.52 14.97
N LEU A 73 -1.71 -7.85 14.87
CA LEU A 73 -1.66 -8.75 16.03
C LEU A 73 -0.38 -8.57 16.87
N LEU A 74 0.73 -8.14 16.27
CA LEU A 74 1.98 -7.86 17.00
C LEU A 74 1.90 -6.62 17.90
N VAL A 75 1.11 -5.60 17.53
CA VAL A 75 1.00 -4.35 18.32
C VAL A 75 0.60 -4.61 19.79
N PRO A 76 -0.50 -5.30 20.13
CA PRO A 76 -0.87 -5.55 21.52
C PRO A 76 0.13 -6.46 22.26
N LEU A 77 0.82 -7.36 21.55
CA LEU A 77 1.89 -8.19 22.14
C LEU A 77 3.03 -7.31 22.67
N THR A 78 3.48 -6.31 21.90
CA THR A 78 4.56 -5.41 22.34
C THR A 78 4.17 -4.61 23.59
N MET A 79 2.93 -4.13 23.65
CA MET A 79 2.41 -3.39 24.81
C MET A 79 2.32 -4.29 26.05
N ASN A 80 1.91 -5.55 25.89
CA ASN A 80 1.83 -6.50 26.99
C ASN A 80 3.22 -6.84 27.57
N ILE A 81 4.26 -6.98 26.73
CA ILE A 81 5.63 -7.22 27.20
C ILE A 81 6.10 -6.05 28.08
N MET A 82 5.83 -4.81 27.68
CA MET A 82 6.24 -3.62 28.43
C MET A 82 5.49 -3.47 29.77
N ASN A 83 4.20 -3.80 29.80
CA ASN A 83 3.36 -3.58 31.00
C ASN A 83 3.41 -4.75 32.00
N SER A 84 3.82 -5.94 31.56
CA SER A 84 3.86 -7.13 32.41
C SER A 84 5.21 -7.29 33.12
N ASN A 85 5.16 -7.74 34.37
CA ASN A 85 6.36 -8.05 35.15
C ASN A 85 6.75 -9.55 35.10
N THR A 86 5.98 -10.36 34.36
CA THR A 86 6.15 -11.81 34.27
C THR A 86 6.83 -12.21 32.96
N HIS A 87 7.63 -13.28 32.97
CA HIS A 87 8.30 -13.79 31.77
C HIS A 87 7.37 -14.46 30.74
N TRP A 88 6.12 -14.72 31.10
CA TRP A 88 5.16 -15.44 30.26
C TRP A 88 4.84 -14.73 28.92
N PRO A 89 4.45 -13.45 28.87
CA PRO A 89 4.21 -12.72 27.62
C PRO A 89 5.44 -12.65 26.71
N MET A 90 6.65 -12.55 27.27
CA MET A 90 7.90 -12.60 26.50
C MET A 90 8.08 -13.96 25.82
N SER A 91 7.80 -15.06 26.53
CA SER A 91 7.88 -16.40 25.94
C SER A 91 6.83 -16.62 24.85
N SER A 92 5.58 -16.16 25.05
CA SER A 92 4.52 -16.30 24.06
C SER A 92 4.77 -15.45 22.81
N SER A 93 5.31 -14.24 22.94
CA SER A 93 5.65 -13.40 21.79
C SER A 93 6.78 -13.99 20.96
N MET A 94 7.77 -14.62 21.60
CA MET A 94 8.86 -15.30 20.89
C MET A 94 8.36 -16.51 20.11
N ILE A 95 7.47 -17.32 20.70
CA ILE A 95 6.84 -18.44 20.01
C ILE A 95 5.99 -17.95 18.83
N PHE A 96 5.22 -16.88 19.02
CA PHE A 96 4.41 -16.30 17.96
C PHE A 96 5.27 -15.80 16.79
N LEU A 97 6.35 -15.07 17.06
CA LEU A 97 7.30 -14.61 16.03
C LEU A 97 7.95 -15.77 15.27
N LEU A 98 8.30 -16.87 15.97
CA LEU A 98 8.86 -18.06 15.33
C LEU A 98 7.88 -18.68 14.32
N ILE A 99 6.59 -18.74 14.67
CA ILE A 99 5.54 -19.27 13.77
C ILE A 99 5.42 -18.40 12.51
N LEU A 100 5.41 -17.07 12.68
CA LEU A 100 5.36 -16.13 11.56
C LEU A 100 6.57 -16.29 10.63
N LEU A 101 7.77 -16.38 11.20
CA LEU A 101 9.00 -16.61 10.42
C LEU A 101 8.95 -17.93 9.65
N MET A 102 8.48 -19.01 10.27
CA MET A 102 8.32 -20.30 9.60
C MET A 102 7.31 -20.22 8.44
N GLY A 103 6.20 -19.50 8.61
CA GLY A 103 5.23 -19.24 7.55
C GLY A 103 5.86 -18.53 6.35
N LEU A 104 6.62 -17.47 6.61
CA LEU A 104 7.33 -16.72 5.57
C LEU A 104 8.39 -17.58 4.84
N PHE A 105 9.15 -18.40 5.56
CA PHE A 105 10.09 -19.33 4.94
C PHE A 105 9.39 -20.36 4.04
N HIS A 106 8.22 -20.84 4.46
CA HIS A 106 7.42 -21.76 3.65
C HIS A 106 6.92 -21.09 2.37
N GLU A 107 6.39 -19.86 2.44
CA GLU A 107 5.95 -19.10 1.27
C GLU A 107 7.09 -18.80 0.30
N TRP A 108 8.29 -18.53 0.82
CA TRP A 108 9.49 -18.33 0.01
C TRP A 108 9.90 -19.60 -0.72
N ASN A 109 9.92 -20.75 -0.03
CA ASN A 109 10.22 -22.03 -0.66
C ASN A 109 9.21 -22.40 -1.76
N GLN A 110 7.96 -21.96 -1.66
CA GLN A 110 6.95 -22.13 -2.71
C GLN A 110 7.14 -21.20 -3.91
N GLY A 111 8.11 -20.29 -3.87
CA GLY A 111 8.43 -19.40 -4.99
C GLY A 111 7.40 -18.28 -5.22
N SER A 112 6.49 -18.06 -4.27
CA SER A 112 5.46 -17.01 -4.35
C SER A 112 6.06 -15.60 -4.42
N LEU A 113 7.27 -15.42 -3.88
CA LEU A 113 8.02 -14.16 -3.83
C LEU A 113 8.98 -13.95 -5.01
N ASN A 114 9.11 -14.92 -5.93
CA ASN A 114 10.03 -14.80 -7.05
C ASN A 114 9.43 -13.91 -8.16
N TRP A 115 9.96 -12.68 -8.30
CA TRP A 115 9.48 -11.72 -9.29
C TRP A 115 9.97 -11.99 -10.71
N MET A 116 11.17 -12.53 -10.87
CA MET A 116 11.76 -12.81 -12.18
C MET A 116 12.05 -14.30 -12.33
N SER A 117 11.40 -14.91 -13.31
CA SER A 117 11.80 -16.18 -13.94
C SER A 117 11.86 -15.91 -15.43
#